data_AF-A0A286XTW3-F1
#
_entry.id   AF-A0A286XTW3-F1
#
_cell.length_a   1.000
_cell.length_b   1.000
_cell.length_c   1.000
_cell.angle_alpha   90.00
_cell.angle_beta   90.00
_cell.angle_gamma   90.00
#
_symmetry.space_group_name_H-M   'P 1'
#
loop_
_entity.id
_entity.type
_entity.pdbx_description
1 polymer ?
#
loop_
_entity_poly.entity_id
_entity_poly.type
_entity_poly.pdbx_seq_one_letter_code
_entity_poly.pdbx_strand_id
1 'polypeptide(L)'
;HQELVNCVGWTTTEELYSCSDDHQIVKWNLLASETSQIVKLPDDIYPIDLHWFPESLGTMKQTQAESFVLSSSDGRFHLISKKSSLHSRKAADY
;
A
#
# COMPACT_ATOMS: atom_id res chain seq x y z
N HIS A 1 7.49 5.86 -11.25
CA HIS A 1 7.30 7.08 -10.44
C HIS A 1 7.96 8.25 -11.13
N GLN A 2 7.40 9.45 -10.93
CA GLN A 2 7.96 10.71 -11.44
C GLN A 2 8.64 11.56 -10.35
N GLU A 3 8.36 11.26 -9.08
CA GLU A 3 8.91 11.95 -7.91
C GLU A 3 9.60 10.95 -6.96
N LEU A 4 10.01 11.42 -5.78
CA LEU A 4 10.66 10.61 -4.75
C LEU A 4 9.81 9.39 -4.36
N VAL A 5 10.44 8.21 -4.30
CA VAL A 5 9.83 7.00 -3.74
C VAL A 5 10.13 6.95 -2.25
N ASN A 6 9.08 6.95 -1.43
CA ASN A 6 9.23 7.05 0.03
C ASN A 6 9.29 5.68 0.70
N CYS A 7 8.43 4.75 0.27
CA CYS A 7 8.30 3.45 0.91
C CYS A 7 7.97 2.34 -0.10
N VAL A 8 8.35 1.13 0.27
CA VAL A 8 8.12 -0.09 -0.49
C VAL A 8 7.66 -1.20 0.44
N GLY A 9 6.79 -2.08 -0.04
CA GLY A 9 6.34 -3.24 0.74
C GLY A 9 6.10 -4.45 -0.15
N TRP A 10 6.64 -5.58 0.28
CA TRP A 10 6.50 -6.86 -0.40
C TRP A 10 5.25 -7.60 0.09
N THR A 11 4.49 -8.18 -0.84
CA THR A 11 3.41 -9.14 -0.51
C THR A 11 3.85 -10.57 -0.72
N THR A 12 4.68 -10.82 -1.72
CA THR A 12 5.28 -12.11 -2.03
C THR A 12 6.72 -11.90 -2.50
N THR A 13 7.42 -12.95 -2.93
CA THR A 13 8.75 -12.83 -3.55
C THR A 13 8.72 -12.21 -4.95
N GLU A 14 7.56 -12.12 -5.58
CA GLU A 14 7.39 -11.70 -6.98
C GLU A 14 6.55 -10.42 -7.10
N GLU A 15 5.91 -10.00 -6.02
CA GLU A 15 5.01 -8.86 -5.99
C GLU A 15 5.45 -7.84 -4.93
N LEU A 16 5.72 -6.63 -5.41
CA LEU A 16 6.17 -5.48 -4.63
C LEU A 16 5.23 -4.30 -4.89
N TYR A 17 5.05 -3.46 -3.88
CA TYR A 17 4.34 -2.18 -4.01
C TYR A 17 5.26 -1.06 -3.59
N SER A 18 5.11 0.10 -4.22
CA SER A 18 5.81 1.33 -3.87
C SER A 18 4.84 2.50 -3.81
N CYS A 19 5.16 3.47 -2.96
CA CYS A 19 4.46 4.76 -2.88
C CYS A 19 5.44 5.91 -3.05
N SER A 20 4.98 6.99 -3.66
CA SER A 20 5.81 8.14 -4.04
C SER A 20 5.05 9.44 -3.86
N ASP A 21 5.80 10.54 -3.80
CA ASP A 21 5.29 11.92 -3.81
C ASP A 21 4.60 12.30 -5.13
N ASP A 22 4.64 11.44 -6.15
CA ASP A 22 3.79 11.58 -7.34
C ASP A 22 2.33 11.17 -7.08
N HIS A 23 1.99 10.90 -5.81
CA HIS A 23 0.70 10.45 -5.32
C HIS A 23 0.23 9.13 -5.95
N GLN A 24 1.16 8.30 -6.43
CA GLN A 24 0.84 6.99 -7.00
C GLN A 24 1.29 5.85 -6.09
N ILE A 25 0.41 4.86 -6.00
CA ILE A 25 0.76 3.53 -5.51
C ILE A 25 0.88 2.61 -6.71
N VAL A 26 2.08 2.05 -6.91
CA VAL A 26 2.39 1.19 -8.05
C VAL A 26 2.67 -0.21 -7.56
N LYS A 27 2.09 -1.20 -8.25
CA LYS A 27 2.43 -2.62 -8.11
C LYS A 27 3.46 -2.99 -9.16
N TRP A 28 4.46 -3.75 -8.74
CA TRP A 28 5.52 -4.32 -9.55
C TRP A 28 5.35 -5.84 -9.54
N ASN A 29 5.19 -6.42 -10.72
CA ASN A 29 5.29 -7.85 -10.93
C ASN A 29 6.69 -8.15 -11.45
N LEU A 30 7.54 -8.71 -10.60
CA LEU A 30 8.94 -8.97 -10.94
C LEU A 30 9.13 -10.16 -11.87
N LEU A 31 8.21 -11.13 -11.81
CA LEU A 31 8.22 -12.29 -12.71
C LEU A 31 7.92 -11.85 -14.15
N ALA A 32 6.91 -11.00 -14.34
CA ALA A 32 6.51 -10.49 -15.65
C ALA A 32 7.28 -9.22 -16.08
N SER A 33 8.04 -8.60 -15.17
CA SER A 33 8.64 -7.27 -15.38
C SER A 33 7.60 -6.19 -15.73
N GLU A 34 6.42 -6.28 -15.13
CA GLU A 34 5.29 -5.37 -15.38
C GLU A 34 5.07 -4.43 -14.21
N THR A 35 4.57 -3.23 -14.52
CA THR A 35 4.13 -2.27 -13.51
C THR A 35 2.69 -1.85 -13.78
N SER A 36 1.93 -1.67 -12.71
CA SER A 36 0.54 -1.20 -12.79
C SER A 36 0.24 -0.23 -11.67
N GLN A 37 -0.45 0.87 -11.99
CA GLN A 37 -0.96 1.79 -10.99
C GLN A 37 -2.15 1.14 -10.28
N ILE A 38 -2.10 1.11 -8.95
CA ILE A 38 -3.13 0.49 -8.10
C ILE A 38 -4.09 1.55 -7.56
N VAL A 39 -3.54 2.65 -7.07
CA VAL A 39 -4.30 3.77 -6.52
C VAL A 39 -3.60 5.07 -6.88
N LYS A 40 -4.37 6.08 -7.28
CA LYS A 40 -3.93 7.49 -7.19
C LYS A 40 -4.45 8.05 -5.86
N LEU A 41 -3.53 8.48 -5.02
CA LEU A 41 -3.86 9.18 -3.78
C LEU A 41 -4.34 10.60 -4.11
N PRO A 42 -5.21 11.18 -3.26
CA PRO A 42 -5.40 12.62 -3.19
C PRO A 42 -4.07 13.40 -3.15
N ASP A 43 -4.02 14.54 -3.83
CA ASP A 43 -2.81 15.37 -3.98
C ASP A 43 -2.34 16.01 -2.65
N ASP A 44 -3.12 15.90 -1.58
CA ASP A 44 -2.77 16.34 -0.22
C ASP A 44 -2.20 15.22 0.67
N ILE A 45 -2.14 13.97 0.17
CA ILE A 45 -1.59 12.83 0.90
C ILE A 45 -0.17 12.52 0.40
N TYR A 46 0.80 12.71 1.29
CA TYR A 46 2.20 12.39 1.05
C TYR A 46 2.60 11.16 1.88
N PRO A 47 2.90 10.01 1.25
CA PRO A 47 3.21 8.76 1.94
C PRO A 47 4.57 8.80 2.61
N ILE A 48 4.65 8.30 3.84
CA ILE A 48 5.91 8.14 4.59
C ILE A 48 6.31 6.67 4.68
N ASP A 49 5.36 5.80 5.05
CA ASP A 49 5.62 4.37 5.22
C ASP A 49 4.40 3.53 4.85
N LEU A 50 4.63 2.25 4.53
CA LEU A 50 3.61 1.28 4.17
C LEU A 50 3.87 -0.02 4.90
N HIS A 51 2.83 -0.57 5.55
CA HIS A 51 2.93 -1.86 6.22
C HIS A 51 1.77 -2.78 5.83
N TRP A 52 2.11 -3.96 5.31
CA TRP A 52 1.13 -4.98 4.94
C TRP A 52 0.42 -5.54 6.16
N PHE A 53 -0.87 -5.80 6.01
CA PHE A 53 -1.61 -6.54 7.02
C PHE A 53 -1.05 -7.98 7.05
N PRO A 54 -0.67 -8.53 8.21
CA PRO A 54 -0.14 -9.88 8.30
C PRO A 54 -1.13 -10.90 7.75
N GLU A 55 -0.64 -11.91 7.05
CA GLU A 55 -1.46 -13.07 6.70
C GLU A 55 -1.91 -13.75 7.99
N SER A 56 -3.22 -14.01 8.14
CA SER A 56 -3.74 -14.60 9.37
C SER A 56 -3.11 -15.98 9.59
N LEU A 57 -2.55 -16.23 10.78
CA LEU A 57 -2.12 -17.56 11.23
C LEU A 57 -3.32 -18.46 11.63
N GLY A 58 -4.54 -18.13 11.18
CA GLY A 58 -5.79 -18.82 11.55
C GLY A 58 -6.27 -19.82 10.50
N THR A 59 -7.22 -20.67 10.89
CA THR A 59 -7.75 -21.85 10.17
C THR A 59 -8.30 -21.57 8.75
N MET A 60 -8.49 -20.31 8.36
CA MET A 60 -8.76 -19.92 6.98
C MET A 60 -7.47 -19.43 6.33
N LYS A 61 -6.91 -20.25 5.44
CA LYS A 61 -5.73 -19.94 4.61
C LYS A 61 -6.00 -18.76 3.69
N GLN A 62 -5.97 -17.55 4.20
CA GLN A 62 -5.86 -16.36 3.36
C GLN A 62 -4.41 -16.31 2.87
N THR A 63 -4.23 -16.73 1.62
CA THR A 63 -2.92 -17.12 1.05
C THR A 63 -2.06 -15.91 0.65
N GLN A 64 -2.63 -14.70 0.72
CA GLN A 64 -1.95 -13.44 0.41
C GLN A 64 -2.51 -12.30 1.27
N ALA A 65 -1.65 -11.38 1.68
CA ALA A 65 -2.07 -10.11 2.26
C ALA A 65 -2.89 -9.29 1.25
N GLU A 66 -4.13 -8.91 1.62
CA GLU A 66 -5.08 -8.21 0.73
C GLU A 66 -5.19 -6.70 1.00
N SER A 67 -4.57 -6.23 2.08
CA SER A 67 -4.61 -4.83 2.50
C SER A 67 -3.35 -4.41 3.24
N PHE A 68 -3.09 -3.11 3.25
CA PHE A 68 -1.97 -2.49 3.96
C PHE A 68 -2.40 -1.15 4.56
N VAL A 69 -1.64 -0.70 5.55
CA VAL A 69 -1.76 0.65 6.10
C VAL A 69 -0.65 1.51 5.52
N LEU A 70 -1.01 2.74 5.13
CA LEU A 70 -0.09 3.78 4.67
C LEU A 70 -0.11 4.91 5.70
N SER A 71 1.05 5.32 6.20
CA SER A 71 1.19 6.52 7.03
C SER A 71 1.50 7.73 6.14
N SER A 72 0.93 8.88 6.48
CA SER A 72 1.11 10.14 5.73
C SER A 72 1.73 11.23 6.58
N SER A 73 2.32 12.24 5.91
CA SER A 73 3.00 13.36 6.55
C SER A 73 2.10 14.27 7.39
N ASP A 74 0.79 14.23 7.17
CA ASP A 74 -0.22 14.92 7.98
C ASP A 74 -0.60 14.16 9.26
N GLY A 75 0.09 13.05 9.56
CA GLY A 75 -0.11 12.23 10.75
C GLY A 75 -1.31 11.27 10.65
N ARG A 76 -1.90 11.09 9.45
CA ARG A 76 -3.00 10.16 9.24
C ARG A 76 -2.53 8.77 8.80
N PHE A 77 -3.45 7.82 8.90
CA PHE A 77 -3.27 6.47 8.40
C PHE A 77 -4.37 6.14 7.40
N HIS A 78 -3.99 5.50 6.31
CA HIS A 78 -4.89 5.14 5.23
C HIS A 78 -4.89 3.62 5.08
N LEU A 79 -6.07 2.99 5.16
CA LEU A 79 -6.24 1.57 4.91
C LEU A 79 -6.55 1.37 3.42
N ILE A 80 -5.68 0.61 2.75
CA ILE A 80 -5.76 0.39 1.31
C ILE A 80 -5.91 -1.11 1.06
N SER A 81 -6.89 -1.50 0.25
CA SER A 81 -7.10 -2.88 -0.18
C SER A 81 -6.74 -3.07 -1.65
N LYS A 82 -6.20 -4.23 -2.00
CA LYS A 82 -5.91 -4.65 -3.38
C LYS A 82 -7.16 -4.61 -4.28
N LYS A 83 -8.35 -4.87 -3.73
CA LYS A 83 -9.63 -4.90 -4.46
C LYS A 83 -10.24 -3.50 -4.71
N SER A 84 -9.40 -2.46 -4.70
CA SER A 84 -9.74 -1.07 -5.00
C SER A 84 -10.85 -0.46 -4.12
N SER A 85 -10.45 0.02 -2.95
CA SER A 85 -11.09 1.18 -2.30
C SER A 85 -10.15 1.76 -1.23
N LEU A 86 -9.82 3.04 -1.36
CA LEU A 86 -9.08 3.81 -0.36
C LEU A 86 -10.05 4.17 0.78
N HIS A 87 -9.78 3.68 1.98
CA HIS A 87 -10.53 4.06 3.18
C HIS A 87 -9.61 4.78 4.16
N SER A 88 -9.85 6.07 4.38
CA SER A 88 -9.14 6.86 5.39
C SER A 88 -9.76 6.66 6.77
N ARG A 89 -8.95 6.38 7.81
CA ARG A 89 -9.38 6.39 9.22
C ARG A 89 -8.36 7.17 10.06
N LYS A 90 -8.82 7.93 11.05
CA LYS A 90 -7.90 8.57 12.01
C LYS A 90 -7.43 7.52 13.01
N ALA A 91 -6.13 7.49 13.31
CA ALA A 91 -5.59 6.64 14.37
C ALA A 91 -5.89 7.26 15.75
N ALA A 92 -7.12 7.11 16.22
CA ALA A 92 -7.53 7.26 17.62
C ALA A 92 -9.04 6.99 17.71
N ASP A 93 -9.44 5.73 17.62
CA ASP A 93 -10.73 5.21 18.12
C ASP A 93 -10.47 3.76 18.58
N TYR A 94 -9.81 3.63 19.73
CA TYR A 94 -9.75 2.40 20.54
C TYR A 94 -10.19 2.76 21.96
#